data_AF-A0A7C4C3W1-F1
#
_entry.id   AF-A0A7C4C3W1-F1
#
_cell.length_a   1.000
_cell.length_b   1.000
_cell.length_c   1.000
_cell.angle_alpha   90.00
_cell.angle_beta   90.00
_cell.angle_gamma   90.00
#
_symmetry.space_group_name_H-M   'P 1'
#
loop_
_entity.id
_entity.type
_entity.pdbx_description
1 polymer ?
#
loop_
_entity_poly.entity_id
_entity_poly.type
_entity_poly.pdbx_seq_one_letter_code
_entity_poly.pdbx_strand_id
1 'polypeptide(L)'
;MSAATLSRREFLRACLLSLGSLAFSPLSAVFQETGFGKLGRIATRELDLYSQPRDDSPIVGKRYRDQIVHIYEEVISPKGPAHNPLWYRVWGGYLHSARVQKVRLQLNDPLSQVPEYGQLCEVTVPYTVAYEYKNGWKKWDSYPLYYETIHWVTDVVEGPDRQPWYQISSELTDYLVYYVPAIHLRPIPDEEYAPLSPDIPAHKKLVEVEIRTQTLRAYEDGQEVFSCRVSTGIPHLNPTRQGIPTETPKGEFRIFSKMPNKHMGSVTGNPDAEERGGFSLPGVPWTCFFVDTGVAFHGTYWHNNFGVWMSHGCVNMRNEDAKWLFRWTTPVYELPIKSRRDWERRGFGTRVIVK
;
A
#
# COMPACT_ATOMS: atom_id res chain seq x y z
N MET A 1 27.23 -43.25 -3.50
CA MET A 1 27.49 -41.81 -3.71
C MET A 1 28.31 -41.33 -2.52
N SER A 2 29.56 -40.94 -2.75
CA SER A 2 30.51 -40.54 -1.69
C SER A 2 30.26 -39.09 -1.28
N ALA A 3 30.04 -38.83 0.01
CA ALA A 3 30.00 -37.46 0.54
C ALA A 3 31.42 -36.87 0.50
N ALA A 4 31.59 -35.75 -0.21
CA ALA A 4 32.87 -35.05 -0.25
C ALA A 4 33.10 -34.32 1.08
N THR A 5 34.15 -34.70 1.81
CA THR A 5 34.58 -34.04 3.05
C THR A 5 35.42 -32.81 2.72
N LEU A 6 34.90 -31.61 3.04
CA LEU A 6 35.61 -30.33 2.93
C LEU A 6 36.90 -30.36 3.77
N SER A 7 38.00 -29.88 3.19
CA SER A 7 39.28 -29.79 3.90
C SER A 7 39.29 -28.62 4.90
N ARG A 8 40.07 -28.73 5.98
CA ARG A 8 40.22 -27.65 6.99
C ARG A 8 40.59 -26.29 6.39
N ARG A 9 41.33 -26.28 5.27
CA ARG A 9 41.75 -25.05 4.58
C ARG A 9 40.61 -24.39 3.81
N GLU A 10 39.70 -25.17 3.26
CA GLU A 10 38.49 -24.68 2.58
C GLU A 10 37.47 -24.16 3.59
N PHE A 11 37.33 -24.83 4.74
CA PHE A 11 36.52 -24.34 5.85
C PHE A 11 37.00 -22.98 6.36
N LEU A 12 38.31 -22.81 6.59
CA LEU A 12 38.86 -21.53 7.05
C LEU A 12 38.70 -20.41 6.01
N ARG A 13 38.81 -20.71 4.71
CA ARG A 13 38.54 -19.73 3.65
C ARG A 13 37.07 -19.34 3.58
N ALA A 14 36.16 -20.28 3.75
CA ALA A 14 34.72 -20.02 3.80
C ALA A 14 34.36 -19.12 5.00
N CYS A 15 34.94 -19.39 6.18
CA CYS A 15 34.74 -18.55 7.37
C CYS A 15 35.30 -17.14 7.21
N LEU A 16 36.46 -16.97 6.56
CA LEU A 16 37.05 -15.67 6.27
C LEU A 16 36.22 -14.85 5.26
N LEU A 17 35.63 -15.50 4.25
CA LEU A 17 34.72 -14.86 3.30
C LEU A 17 33.41 -14.42 3.96
N SER A 18 32.85 -15.22 4.88
CA SER A 18 31.65 -14.85 5.64
C SER A 18 31.89 -13.73 6.66
N LEU A 19 33.09 -13.63 7.23
CA LEU A 19 33.46 -12.53 8.12
C LEU A 19 33.76 -11.25 7.34
N GLY A 20 34.35 -11.37 6.14
CA GLY A 20 34.55 -10.25 5.22
C GLY A 20 33.23 -9.64 4.74
N SER A 21 32.21 -10.44 4.43
CA SER A 21 30.91 -9.90 4.01
C SER A 21 30.18 -9.16 5.13
N LEU A 22 30.38 -9.54 6.40
CA LEU A 22 29.81 -8.84 7.56
C LEU A 22 30.53 -7.51 7.86
N ALA A 23 31.82 -7.38 7.50
CA ALA A 23 32.58 -6.15 7.71
C ALA A 23 32.26 -5.04 6.70
N PHE A 24 31.65 -5.38 5.56
CA PHE A 24 31.19 -4.42 4.53
C PHE A 24 29.68 -4.18 4.55
N SER A 25 28.92 -4.85 5.42
CA SER A 25 27.55 -4.43 5.73
C SER A 25 27.62 -3.20 6.63
N PRO A 26 26.97 -2.08 6.29
CA PRO A 26 26.94 -0.93 7.17
C PRO A 26 26.26 -1.36 8.47
N LEU A 27 26.99 -1.27 9.59
CA LEU A 27 26.52 -1.60 10.93
C LEU A 27 25.23 -0.85 11.31
N SER A 28 24.88 0.23 10.58
CA SER A 28 23.63 0.97 10.71
C SER A 28 22.39 0.17 10.28
N ALA A 29 22.50 -0.71 9.28
CA ALA A 29 21.37 -1.48 8.77
C ALA A 29 20.87 -2.55 9.75
N VAL A 30 21.71 -2.99 10.69
CA VAL A 30 21.35 -4.00 11.71
C VAL A 30 20.70 -3.38 12.95
N PHE A 31 20.81 -2.06 13.17
CA PHE A 31 20.30 -1.37 14.37
C PHE A 31 19.05 -0.53 14.16
N GLN A 32 18.48 -0.49 12.95
CA GLN A 32 17.33 0.38 12.65
C GLN A 32 15.98 -0.36 12.59
N GLU A 33 15.98 -1.70 12.58
CA GLU A 33 14.78 -2.49 12.82
C GLU A 33 14.50 -2.63 14.33
N THR A 34 13.34 -2.11 14.77
CA THR A 34 12.54 -2.59 15.91
C THR A 34 12.87 -2.15 17.36
N GLY A 35 12.97 -0.84 17.61
CA GLY A 35 12.91 -0.31 18.99
C GLY A 35 11.49 -0.15 19.59
N PHE A 36 10.44 -0.06 18.76
CA PHE A 36 9.10 0.40 19.19
C PHE A 36 8.05 -0.73 19.34
N GLY A 37 8.42 -1.99 19.08
CA GLY A 37 7.47 -3.11 19.06
C GLY A 37 6.47 -3.04 17.90
N LYS A 38 5.37 -3.81 17.99
CA LYS A 38 4.31 -3.82 16.98
C LYS A 38 3.42 -2.59 17.15
N LEU A 39 3.27 -1.78 16.10
CA LEU A 39 2.47 -0.56 16.12
C LEU A 39 1.23 -0.69 15.22
N GLY A 40 0.16 -0.01 15.62
CA GLY A 40 -1.05 0.17 14.82
C GLY A 40 -1.45 1.64 14.73
N ARG A 41 -1.86 2.10 13.55
CA ARG A 41 -2.49 3.40 13.32
C ARG A 41 -4.01 3.22 13.19
N ILE A 42 -4.78 4.05 13.86
CA ILE A 42 -6.23 4.09 13.68
C ILE A 42 -6.57 4.79 12.36
N ALA A 43 -7.18 4.05 11.43
CA ALA A 43 -7.48 4.51 10.07
C ALA A 43 -8.91 5.04 9.89
N THR A 44 -9.63 5.28 10.99
CA THR A 44 -11.01 5.78 11.01
C THR A 44 -11.12 6.96 11.98
N ARG A 45 -12.18 7.77 11.88
CA ARG A 45 -12.39 8.95 12.73
C ARG A 45 -12.37 8.61 14.22
N GLU A 46 -13.10 7.57 14.58
CA GLU A 46 -13.12 6.98 15.93
C GLU A 46 -13.26 5.47 15.84
N LEU A 47 -12.68 4.78 16.82
CA LEU A 47 -12.76 3.33 16.98
C LEU A 47 -12.99 2.99 18.45
N ASP A 48 -13.99 2.16 18.71
CA ASP A 48 -14.32 1.72 20.07
C ASP A 48 -13.28 0.73 20.60
N LEU A 49 -12.91 0.93 21.87
CA LEU A 49 -12.03 0.06 22.63
C LEU A 49 -12.87 -0.82 23.54
N TYR A 50 -12.79 -2.12 23.34
CA TYR A 50 -13.60 -3.10 24.03
C TYR A 50 -12.86 -3.73 25.22
N SER A 51 -13.60 -4.11 26.26
CA SER A 51 -13.03 -4.82 27.41
C SER A 51 -12.58 -6.25 27.08
N GLN A 52 -13.16 -6.87 26.05
CA GLN A 52 -12.84 -8.20 25.56
C GLN A 52 -12.78 -8.20 24.02
N PRO A 53 -12.13 -9.18 23.36
CA PRO A 53 -12.02 -9.23 21.90
C PRO A 53 -13.33 -9.70 21.25
N ARG A 54 -14.43 -8.97 21.49
CA ARG A 54 -15.77 -9.24 20.96
C ARG A 54 -16.61 -7.98 21.05
N ASP A 55 -17.46 -7.79 20.06
CA ASP A 55 -18.32 -6.62 19.86
C ASP A 55 -19.46 -6.51 20.89
N ASP A 56 -19.90 -7.62 21.48
CA ASP A 56 -20.89 -7.67 22.56
C ASP A 56 -20.36 -7.24 23.95
N SER A 57 -19.06 -6.94 24.07
CA SER A 57 -18.45 -6.58 25.36
C SER A 57 -18.54 -5.08 25.67
N PRO A 58 -18.49 -4.68 26.96
CA PRO A 58 -18.48 -3.26 27.32
C PRO A 58 -17.36 -2.49 26.62
N ILE A 59 -17.72 -1.32 26.08
CA ILE A 59 -16.78 -0.32 25.56
C ILE A 59 -16.13 0.39 26.76
N VAL A 60 -14.81 0.33 26.83
CA VAL A 60 -13.98 0.89 27.92
C VAL A 60 -13.20 2.13 27.50
N GLY A 61 -13.34 2.56 26.25
CA GLY A 61 -12.76 3.80 25.75
C GLY A 61 -12.89 3.93 24.24
N LYS A 62 -12.23 4.95 23.69
CA LYS A 62 -12.14 5.17 22.24
C LYS A 62 -10.70 5.45 21.82
N ARG A 63 -10.40 5.22 20.55
CA ARG A 63 -9.19 5.66 19.86
C ARG A 63 -9.60 6.50 18.64
N TYR A 64 -8.76 7.45 18.27
CA TYR A 64 -9.08 8.44 17.24
C TYR A 64 -8.14 8.31 16.05
N ARG A 65 -8.54 8.87 14.90
CA ARG A 65 -7.76 8.88 13.66
C ARG A 65 -6.30 9.26 13.92
N ASP A 66 -5.41 8.53 13.26
CA ASP A 66 -3.95 8.70 13.29
C ASP A 66 -3.28 8.48 14.64
N GLN A 67 -4.05 8.17 15.69
CA GLN A 67 -3.48 7.71 16.95
C GLN A 67 -2.68 6.43 16.71
N ILE A 68 -1.43 6.44 17.18
CA ILE A 68 -0.56 5.27 17.17
C ILE A 68 -0.73 4.51 18.49
N VAL A 69 -0.96 3.21 18.39
CA VAL A 69 -1.12 2.31 19.53
C VAL A 69 -0.10 1.17 19.44
N HIS A 70 0.41 0.74 20.59
CA HIS A 70 1.17 -0.51 20.66
C HIS A 70 0.21 -1.71 20.62
N ILE A 71 0.52 -2.67 19.78
CA ILE A 71 -0.16 -3.95 19.68
C ILE A 71 0.65 -4.95 20.51
N TYR A 72 0.11 -5.35 21.66
CA TYR A 72 0.76 -6.32 22.53
C TYR A 72 0.52 -7.76 22.06
N GLU A 73 -0.65 -8.03 21.48
CA GLU A 73 -1.05 -9.36 21.04
C GLU A 73 -2.05 -9.28 19.88
N GLU A 74 -1.98 -10.28 18.98
CA GLU A 74 -2.97 -10.54 17.94
C GLU A 74 -3.87 -11.69 18.43
N VAL A 75 -5.17 -11.44 18.60
CA VAL A 75 -6.13 -12.39 19.16
C VAL A 75 -7.16 -12.77 18.11
N ILE A 76 -7.26 -14.07 17.81
CA ILE A 76 -8.32 -14.62 16.96
C ILE A 76 -9.52 -14.94 17.85
N SER A 77 -10.57 -14.14 17.73
CA SER A 77 -11.78 -14.30 18.55
C SER A 77 -12.76 -15.26 17.91
N PRO A 78 -13.22 -16.31 18.63
CA PRO A 78 -14.28 -17.19 18.14
C PRO A 78 -15.64 -16.47 18.03
N LYS A 79 -15.78 -15.31 18.68
CA LYS A 79 -16.96 -14.43 18.59
C LYS A 79 -16.77 -13.28 17.59
N GLY A 80 -15.62 -13.19 16.91
CA GLY A 80 -15.38 -12.19 15.88
C GLY A 80 -16.12 -12.51 14.57
N PRO A 81 -16.25 -11.53 13.66
CA PRO A 81 -16.80 -11.77 12.33
C PRO A 81 -16.02 -12.87 11.59
N ALA A 82 -16.71 -13.81 10.93
CA ALA A 82 -16.06 -14.95 10.26
C ALA A 82 -15.03 -14.53 9.18
N HIS A 83 -15.27 -13.39 8.50
CA HIS A 83 -14.36 -12.85 7.50
C HIS A 83 -13.13 -12.16 8.10
N ASN A 84 -13.23 -11.69 9.36
CA ASN A 84 -12.14 -11.01 10.05
C ASN A 84 -12.28 -11.19 11.58
N PRO A 85 -11.85 -12.34 12.14
CA PRO A 85 -11.93 -12.60 13.57
C PRO A 85 -10.80 -11.96 14.38
N LEU A 86 -9.94 -11.15 13.75
CA LEU A 86 -8.70 -10.65 14.33
C LEU A 86 -8.94 -9.38 15.16
N TRP A 87 -8.49 -9.43 16.40
CA TRP A 87 -8.46 -8.32 17.36
C TRP A 87 -7.03 -8.04 17.80
N TYR A 88 -6.77 -6.80 18.21
CA TYR A 88 -5.49 -6.38 18.79
C TYR A 88 -5.67 -6.06 20.27
N ARG A 89 -4.87 -6.73 21.12
CA ARG A 89 -4.71 -6.31 22.51
C ARG A 89 -3.86 -5.05 22.54
N VAL A 90 -4.43 -3.96 23.04
CA VAL A 90 -3.75 -2.67 23.20
C VAL A 90 -3.88 -2.19 24.64
N TRP A 91 -3.22 -1.08 24.99
CA TRP A 91 -3.36 -0.53 26.33
C TRP A 91 -4.82 -0.15 26.59
N GLY A 92 -5.37 -0.61 27.72
CA GLY A 92 -6.75 -0.33 28.14
C GLY A 92 -7.84 -1.25 27.56
N GLY A 93 -7.59 -2.06 26.53
CA GLY A 93 -8.62 -2.96 26.00
C GLY A 93 -8.23 -3.71 24.71
N TYR A 94 -9.22 -3.98 23.86
CA TYR A 94 -9.09 -4.67 22.59
C TYR A 94 -9.71 -3.83 21.47
N LEU A 95 -9.02 -3.77 20.33
CA LEU A 95 -9.50 -3.11 19.11
C LEU A 95 -9.75 -4.17 18.04
N HIS A 96 -10.86 -4.08 17.32
CA HIS A 96 -11.06 -4.89 16.14
C HIS A 96 -10.10 -4.45 15.02
N SER A 97 -9.50 -5.41 14.30
CA SER A 97 -8.43 -5.08 13.34
C SER A 97 -8.90 -4.32 12.10
N ALA A 98 -10.19 -4.36 11.77
CA ALA A 98 -10.78 -3.80 10.55
C ALA A 98 -10.33 -2.36 10.23
N ARG A 99 -10.14 -1.50 11.25
CA ARG A 99 -9.75 -0.09 11.08
C ARG A 99 -8.41 0.24 11.73
N VAL A 100 -7.56 -0.76 11.95
CA VAL A 100 -6.21 -0.59 12.49
C VAL A 100 -5.21 -1.02 11.42
N GLN A 101 -4.47 -0.04 10.89
CA GLN A 101 -3.36 -0.30 9.96
C GLN A 101 -2.13 -0.68 10.78
N LYS A 102 -1.53 -1.84 10.52
CA LYS A 102 -0.21 -2.15 11.10
C LYS A 102 0.83 -1.26 10.45
N VAL A 103 1.68 -0.65 11.25
CA VAL A 103 2.67 0.33 10.79
C VAL A 103 4.03 0.03 11.40
N ARG A 104 5.08 0.54 10.75
CA ARG A 104 6.45 0.55 11.27
C ARG A 104 6.95 1.99 11.33
N LEU A 105 7.97 2.20 12.15
CA LEU A 105 8.77 3.41 12.15
C LEU A 105 10.17 3.02 11.69
N GLN A 106 10.44 3.20 10.41
CA GLN A 106 11.74 3.01 9.80
C GLN A 106 12.17 4.32 9.16
N LEU A 107 13.31 4.83 9.59
CA LEU A 107 13.98 5.95 8.94
C LEU A 107 14.98 5.38 7.93
N ASN A 108 15.22 6.12 6.85
CA ASN A 108 16.02 5.65 5.71
C ASN A 108 17.12 6.66 5.40
N ASP A 109 18.18 6.19 4.76
CA ASP A 109 19.22 7.04 4.21
C ASP A 109 18.68 7.77 2.96
N PRO A 110 18.69 9.11 2.92
CA PRO A 110 18.24 9.86 1.75
C PRO A 110 19.09 9.62 0.51
N LEU A 111 18.45 9.65 -0.67
CA LEU A 111 19.13 9.72 -1.94
C LEU A 111 19.93 11.02 -2.04
N SER A 112 21.17 10.92 -2.51
CA SER A 112 21.98 12.11 -2.81
C SER A 112 21.51 12.84 -4.06
N GLN A 113 20.88 12.12 -4.98
CA GLN A 113 20.32 12.63 -6.22
C GLN A 113 19.13 11.77 -6.64
N VAL A 114 18.16 12.40 -7.30
CA VAL A 114 16.99 11.74 -7.87
C VAL A 114 17.09 11.76 -9.40
N PRO A 115 16.79 10.65 -10.11
CA PRO A 115 16.74 10.65 -11.57
C PRO A 115 15.71 11.63 -12.11
N GLU A 116 15.94 12.20 -13.30
CA GLU A 116 15.03 13.18 -13.93
C GLU A 116 13.60 12.63 -14.14
N TYR A 117 13.51 11.33 -14.44
CA TYR A 117 12.24 10.62 -14.61
C TYR A 117 11.55 10.25 -13.28
N GLY A 118 12.17 10.56 -12.14
CA GLY A 118 11.68 10.29 -10.80
C GLY A 118 12.09 8.92 -10.26
N GLN A 119 12.06 8.80 -8.94
CA GLN A 119 12.27 7.56 -8.19
C GLN A 119 10.99 7.23 -7.42
N LEU A 120 10.52 5.98 -7.55
CA LEU A 120 9.39 5.50 -6.77
C LEU A 120 9.86 5.29 -5.32
N CYS A 121 9.13 5.84 -4.36
CA CYS A 121 9.44 5.71 -2.94
C CYS A 121 8.19 5.35 -2.13
N GLU A 122 8.35 4.57 -1.07
CA GLU A 122 7.29 4.23 -0.11
C GLU A 122 7.48 4.96 1.23
N VAL A 123 6.38 5.35 1.87
CA VAL A 123 6.40 5.87 3.24
C VAL A 123 6.59 4.71 4.23
N THR A 124 7.64 4.78 5.06
CA THR A 124 8.02 3.69 6.00
C THR A 124 7.91 4.11 7.48
N VAL A 125 7.29 5.26 7.73
CA VAL A 125 6.86 5.74 9.06
C VAL A 125 5.33 5.71 9.16
N PRO A 126 4.73 5.73 10.36
CA PRO A 126 3.27 5.62 10.49
C PRO A 126 2.49 6.64 9.65
N TYR A 127 2.99 7.87 9.60
CA TYR A 127 2.59 8.91 8.66
C TYR A 127 3.64 10.04 8.65
N THR A 128 3.66 10.83 7.58
CA THR A 128 4.49 12.03 7.44
C THR A 128 3.65 13.21 6.96
N VAL A 129 3.88 14.39 7.53
CA VAL A 129 3.19 15.62 7.14
C VAL A 129 3.87 16.19 5.91
N ALA A 130 3.11 16.42 4.84
CA ALA A 130 3.58 17.08 3.63
C ALA A 130 3.61 18.61 3.79
N TYR A 131 4.48 19.26 3.04
CA TYR A 131 4.63 20.71 2.99
C TYR A 131 4.56 21.20 1.54
N GLU A 132 4.14 22.45 1.38
CA GLU A 132 4.21 23.21 0.15
C GLU A 132 5.32 24.26 0.26
N TYR A 133 5.93 24.60 -0.87
CA TYR A 133 6.88 25.72 -0.96
C TYR A 133 6.43 26.67 -2.09
N LYS A 134 5.83 27.81 -1.71
CA LYS A 134 5.40 28.86 -2.66
C LYS A 134 6.03 30.20 -2.31
N ASN A 135 5.69 30.72 -1.13
CA ASN A 135 6.26 31.95 -0.55
C ASN A 135 6.92 31.64 0.80
N GLY A 136 7.67 30.53 0.85
CA GLY A 136 8.15 29.91 2.08
C GLY A 136 7.44 28.59 2.40
N TRP A 137 7.98 27.89 3.39
CA TRP A 137 7.50 26.58 3.84
C TRP A 137 6.16 26.69 4.55
N LYS A 138 5.15 25.99 4.04
CA LYS A 138 3.84 25.89 4.66
C LYS A 138 3.45 24.42 4.77
N LYS A 139 2.85 24.03 5.91
CA LYS A 139 2.22 22.70 6.01
C LYS A 139 1.13 22.58 4.95
N TRP A 140 1.11 21.44 4.27
CA TRP A 140 0.07 21.11 3.31
C TRP A 140 -1.28 21.01 4.03
N ASP A 141 -2.30 21.65 3.48
CA ASP A 141 -3.66 21.71 4.05
C ASP A 141 -4.51 20.49 3.63
N SER A 142 -4.09 19.29 4.05
CA SER A 142 -4.73 18.00 3.75
C SER A 142 -4.13 16.89 4.62
N TYR A 143 -4.54 15.65 4.36
CA TYR A 143 -4.09 14.48 5.09
C TYR A 143 -2.57 14.26 4.97
N PRO A 144 -1.94 13.76 6.04
CA PRO A 144 -0.59 13.21 5.98
C PRO A 144 -0.47 12.12 4.90
N LEU A 145 0.76 11.88 4.45
CA LEU A 145 1.07 10.67 3.67
C LEU A 145 1.24 9.52 4.66
N TYR A 146 0.55 8.42 4.42
CA TYR A 146 0.44 7.32 5.39
C TYR A 146 1.43 6.19 5.08
N TYR A 147 1.74 5.38 6.09
CA TYR A 147 2.53 4.18 5.93
C TYR A 147 2.09 3.34 4.70
N GLU A 148 3.05 2.89 3.91
CA GLU A 148 2.88 2.14 2.64
C GLU A 148 2.15 2.88 1.50
N THR A 149 1.94 4.19 1.59
CA THR A 149 1.65 4.98 0.37
C THR A 149 2.90 5.12 -0.48
N ILE A 150 2.70 5.16 -1.80
CA ILE A 150 3.77 5.21 -2.79
C ILE A 150 3.74 6.55 -3.52
N HIS A 151 4.90 7.14 -3.73
CA HIS A 151 5.04 8.47 -4.32
C HIS A 151 6.21 8.53 -5.30
N TRP A 152 6.05 9.34 -6.35
CA TRP A 152 7.15 9.70 -7.24
C TRP A 152 7.94 10.85 -6.64
N VAL A 153 9.11 10.52 -6.09
CA VAL A 153 10.11 11.52 -5.70
C VAL A 153 10.80 12.00 -6.97
N THR A 154 10.86 13.32 -7.16
CA THR A 154 11.42 13.94 -8.38
C THR A 154 12.63 14.81 -8.10
N ASP A 155 12.87 15.18 -6.84
CA ASP A 155 14.05 15.93 -6.44
C ASP A 155 14.36 15.73 -4.95
N VAL A 156 15.58 16.11 -4.53
CA VAL A 156 16.00 16.20 -3.14
C VAL A 156 16.50 17.62 -2.87
N VAL A 157 15.88 18.30 -1.91
CA VAL A 157 16.11 19.71 -1.60
C VAL A 157 16.43 19.91 -0.12
N GLU A 158 17.00 21.05 0.24
CA GLU A 158 17.15 21.44 1.65
C GLU A 158 15.80 21.92 2.21
N GLY A 159 15.33 21.29 3.28
CA GLY A 159 14.06 21.59 3.94
C GLY A 159 14.12 22.76 4.94
N PRO A 160 12.98 23.07 5.59
CA PRO A 160 12.89 24.15 6.60
C PRO A 160 13.79 23.94 7.83
N ASP A 161 14.21 22.71 8.08
CA ASP A 161 15.08 22.27 9.18
C ASP A 161 16.55 22.10 8.74
N ARG A 162 16.89 22.54 7.52
CA ARG A 162 18.21 22.34 6.89
C ARG A 162 18.61 20.89 6.70
N GLN A 163 17.64 19.97 6.71
CA GLN A 163 17.86 18.55 6.40
C GLN A 163 17.40 18.25 4.97
N PRO A 164 17.79 17.11 4.38
CA PRO A 164 17.28 16.67 3.08
C PRO A 164 15.78 16.38 3.13
N TRP A 165 15.03 16.95 2.19
CA TRP A 165 13.61 16.74 1.97
C TRP A 165 13.39 16.28 0.53
N TYR A 166 12.51 15.31 0.34
CA TYR A 166 12.13 14.89 -1.00
C TYR A 166 11.03 15.78 -1.54
N GLN A 167 11.24 16.25 -2.77
CA GLN A 167 10.18 16.78 -3.60
C GLN A 167 9.42 15.62 -4.24
N ILE A 168 8.12 15.60 -4.05
CA ILE A 168 7.18 14.65 -4.64
C ILE A 168 6.35 15.40 -5.67
N SER A 169 6.25 14.84 -6.88
CA SER A 169 5.33 15.30 -7.91
C SER A 169 4.15 14.32 -8.00
N SER A 170 2.93 14.84 -7.90
CA SER A 170 1.75 14.02 -8.16
C SER A 170 1.66 13.69 -9.65
N GLU A 171 1.24 12.46 -9.92
CA GLU A 171 0.87 11.96 -11.23
C GLU A 171 -0.40 12.63 -11.82
N LEU A 172 -1.16 13.39 -11.01
CA LEU A 172 -2.32 14.16 -11.49
C LEU A 172 -1.89 15.35 -12.37
N THR A 173 -0.83 16.04 -11.96
CA THR A 173 -0.35 17.24 -12.63
C THR A 173 1.04 17.62 -12.13
N ASP A 174 1.90 18.08 -13.04
CA ASP A 174 3.25 18.54 -12.72
C ASP A 174 3.28 19.73 -11.75
N TYR A 175 2.16 20.46 -11.60
CA TYR A 175 2.05 21.60 -10.68
C TYR A 175 1.73 21.20 -9.24
N LEU A 176 1.29 19.96 -9.00
CA LEU A 176 0.97 19.47 -7.67
C LEU A 176 2.21 18.85 -7.05
N VAL A 177 3.01 19.71 -6.44
CA VAL A 177 4.30 19.39 -5.84
C VAL A 177 4.25 19.57 -4.33
N TYR A 178 4.85 18.62 -3.61
CA TYR A 178 4.98 18.66 -2.16
C TYR A 178 6.25 18.07 -1.64
N TYR A 179 6.52 18.37 -0.38
CA TYR A 179 7.79 18.04 0.24
C TYR A 179 7.56 17.31 1.55
N VAL A 180 8.41 16.32 1.80
CA VAL A 180 8.44 15.56 3.06
C VAL A 180 9.90 15.34 3.48
N PRO A 181 10.19 15.13 4.77
CA PRO A 181 11.52 14.74 5.21
C PRO A 181 11.98 13.49 4.46
N ALA A 182 13.15 13.54 3.82
CA ALA A 182 13.61 12.47 2.94
C ALA A 182 13.79 11.13 3.69
N ILE A 183 14.20 11.22 4.95
CA ILE A 183 14.39 10.07 5.84
C ILE A 183 13.13 9.23 6.08
N HIS A 184 11.92 9.77 5.83
CA HIS A 184 10.66 9.05 6.02
C HIS A 184 10.31 8.10 4.87
N LEU A 185 10.98 8.24 3.73
CA LEU A 185 10.66 7.52 2.50
C LEU A 185 11.80 6.59 2.11
N ARG A 186 11.46 5.36 1.75
CA ARG A 186 12.40 4.38 1.22
C ARG A 186 12.29 4.33 -0.31
N PRO A 187 13.37 4.54 -1.06
CA PRO A 187 13.40 4.26 -2.49
C PRO A 187 13.08 2.79 -2.76
N ILE A 188 12.16 2.53 -3.70
CA ILE A 188 11.78 1.20 -4.14
C ILE A 188 12.63 0.85 -5.38
N PRO A 189 13.55 -0.12 -5.30
CA PRO A 189 14.30 -0.60 -6.46
C PRO A 189 13.39 -1.19 -7.53
N ASP A 190 13.77 -1.05 -8.80
CA ASP A 190 13.02 -1.55 -9.96
C ASP A 190 12.73 -3.05 -9.87
N GLU A 191 13.66 -3.83 -9.30
CA GLU A 191 13.54 -5.27 -9.14
C GLU A 191 12.36 -5.67 -8.23
N GLU A 192 12.00 -4.83 -7.26
CA GLU A 192 10.90 -5.12 -6.34
C GLU A 192 9.53 -5.10 -7.02
N TYR A 193 9.39 -4.36 -8.12
CA TYR A 193 8.14 -4.22 -8.87
C TYR A 193 8.28 -4.58 -10.36
N ALA A 194 9.35 -5.28 -10.71
CA ALA A 194 9.52 -5.88 -12.01
C ALA A 194 8.40 -6.89 -12.36
N PRO A 195 7.98 -6.98 -13.63
CA PRO A 195 6.91 -7.86 -14.07
C PRO A 195 7.10 -9.32 -13.66
N LEU A 196 5.99 -9.98 -13.28
CA LEU A 196 5.95 -11.42 -13.04
C LEU A 196 5.43 -12.14 -14.28
N SER A 197 6.12 -13.21 -14.66
CA SER A 197 5.78 -14.04 -15.83
C SER A 197 5.53 -13.21 -17.10
N PRO A 198 6.46 -12.35 -17.54
CA PRO A 198 6.26 -11.48 -18.71
C PRO A 198 6.09 -12.27 -20.02
N ASP A 199 6.63 -13.49 -20.07
CA ASP A 199 6.59 -14.36 -21.26
C ASP A 199 5.24 -15.08 -21.45
N ILE A 200 4.38 -15.08 -20.43
CA ILE A 200 3.06 -15.72 -20.52
C ILE A 200 2.11 -14.81 -21.32
N PRO A 201 1.55 -15.29 -22.45
CA PRO A 201 0.67 -14.48 -23.28
C PRO A 201 -0.54 -13.95 -22.49
N ALA A 202 -0.92 -12.69 -22.74
CA ALA A 202 -2.02 -12.03 -22.04
C ALA A 202 -3.36 -12.79 -22.11
N HIS A 203 -3.62 -13.53 -23.19
CA HIS A 203 -4.84 -14.32 -23.35
C HIS A 203 -4.89 -15.58 -22.47
N LYS A 204 -3.74 -16.01 -21.93
CA LYS A 204 -3.65 -17.10 -20.94
C LYS A 204 -3.79 -16.62 -19.51
N LYS A 205 -3.78 -15.30 -19.28
CA LYS A 205 -3.96 -14.68 -17.96
C LYS A 205 -5.43 -14.31 -17.75
N LEU A 206 -5.97 -14.68 -16.60
CA LEU A 206 -7.33 -14.35 -16.19
C LEU A 206 -7.34 -13.93 -14.72
N VAL A 207 -8.04 -12.84 -14.41
CA VAL A 207 -8.41 -12.46 -13.04
C VAL A 207 -9.90 -12.71 -12.87
N GLU A 208 -10.28 -13.45 -11.84
CA GLU A 208 -11.67 -13.62 -11.42
C GLU A 208 -11.90 -12.95 -10.06
N VAL A 209 -12.97 -12.17 -9.98
CA VAL A 209 -13.46 -11.56 -8.74
C VAL A 209 -14.84 -12.13 -8.44
N GLU A 210 -14.95 -12.80 -7.29
CA GLU A 210 -16.21 -13.33 -6.78
C GLU A 210 -16.75 -12.39 -5.71
N ILE A 211 -17.78 -11.61 -6.04
CA ILE A 211 -18.35 -10.60 -5.13
C ILE A 211 -19.03 -11.29 -3.94
N ARG A 212 -19.62 -12.48 -4.12
CA ARG A 212 -20.32 -13.14 -3.01
C ARG A 212 -19.36 -13.63 -1.92
N THR A 213 -18.20 -14.15 -2.30
CA THR A 213 -17.19 -14.67 -1.36
C THR A 213 -16.07 -13.67 -1.07
N GLN A 214 -16.08 -12.50 -1.72
CA GLN A 214 -15.08 -11.46 -1.55
C GLN A 214 -13.65 -11.99 -1.75
N THR A 215 -13.48 -12.70 -2.87
CA THR A 215 -12.23 -13.40 -3.22
C THR A 215 -11.79 -13.00 -4.62
N LEU A 216 -10.50 -12.81 -4.79
CA LEU A 216 -9.84 -12.70 -6.10
C LEU A 216 -9.03 -13.96 -6.36
N ARG A 217 -9.07 -14.45 -7.60
CA ARG A 217 -8.24 -15.54 -8.09
C ARG A 217 -7.59 -15.13 -9.41
N ALA A 218 -6.33 -15.49 -9.59
CA ALA A 218 -5.60 -15.28 -10.83
C ALA A 218 -5.19 -16.63 -11.42
N TYR A 219 -5.34 -16.76 -12.73
CA TYR A 219 -5.10 -18.00 -13.46
C TYR A 219 -4.11 -17.79 -14.60
N GLU A 220 -3.22 -18.77 -14.78
CA GLU A 220 -2.40 -18.96 -15.98
C GLU A 220 -2.82 -20.26 -16.67
N ASP A 221 -3.29 -20.16 -17.92
CA ASP A 221 -3.70 -21.32 -18.73
C ASP A 221 -4.73 -22.23 -18.03
N GLY A 222 -5.61 -21.64 -17.21
CA GLY A 222 -6.62 -22.35 -16.43
C GLY A 222 -6.15 -22.86 -15.06
N GLN A 223 -4.87 -22.75 -14.73
CA GLN A 223 -4.34 -23.10 -13.41
C GLN A 223 -4.34 -21.87 -12.48
N GLU A 224 -4.87 -22.01 -11.26
CA GLU A 224 -4.81 -20.96 -10.24
C GLU A 224 -3.36 -20.78 -9.78
N VAL A 225 -2.84 -19.56 -9.91
CA VAL A 225 -1.48 -19.18 -9.50
C VAL A 225 -1.46 -18.23 -8.30
N PHE A 226 -2.61 -17.63 -7.98
CA PHE A 226 -2.75 -16.71 -6.85
C PHE A 226 -4.20 -16.58 -6.41
N SER A 227 -4.42 -16.46 -5.10
CA SER A 227 -5.72 -16.11 -4.53
C SER A 227 -5.57 -15.27 -3.27
N CYS A 228 -6.45 -14.28 -3.11
CA CYS A 228 -6.50 -13.46 -1.91
C CYS A 228 -7.95 -13.06 -1.57
N ARG A 229 -8.15 -12.62 -0.32
CA ARG A 229 -9.39 -11.93 0.08
C ARG A 229 -9.35 -10.49 -0.41
N VAL A 230 -10.50 -9.96 -0.81
CA VAL A 230 -10.65 -8.58 -1.27
C VAL A 230 -11.83 -7.91 -0.59
N SER A 231 -11.98 -6.60 -0.78
CA SER A 231 -13.21 -5.88 -0.42
C SER A 231 -13.71 -5.10 -1.63
N THR A 232 -14.84 -5.53 -2.20
CA THR A 232 -15.46 -4.87 -3.35
C THR A 232 -16.39 -3.73 -2.91
N GLY A 233 -17.02 -3.10 -3.89
CA GLY A 233 -17.97 -2.00 -3.73
C GLY A 233 -19.19 -2.38 -2.92
N ILE A 234 -19.63 -1.49 -2.02
CA ILE A 234 -20.86 -1.65 -1.23
C ILE A 234 -22.07 -1.48 -2.17
N PRO A 235 -22.98 -2.45 -2.24
CA PRO A 235 -24.21 -2.28 -3.02
C PRO A 235 -25.10 -1.23 -2.35
N HIS A 236 -25.50 -0.20 -3.09
CA HIS A 236 -26.45 0.80 -2.65
C HIS A 236 -27.71 0.75 -3.52
N LEU A 237 -28.87 0.63 -2.87
CA LEU A 237 -30.18 0.70 -3.54
C LEU A 237 -30.52 2.12 -4.02
N ASN A 238 -29.93 3.13 -3.39
CA ASN A 238 -30.14 4.54 -3.72
C ASN A 238 -28.86 5.12 -4.34
N PRO A 239 -28.96 5.89 -5.44
CA PRO A 239 -27.81 6.56 -6.03
C PRO A 239 -27.13 7.48 -5.02
N THR A 240 -25.80 7.54 -5.05
CA THR A 240 -25.05 8.55 -4.30
C THR A 240 -25.46 9.96 -4.75
N ARG A 241 -25.08 11.01 -4.01
CA ARG A 241 -25.34 12.42 -4.39
C ARG A 241 -24.96 12.77 -5.84
N GLN A 242 -24.00 12.05 -6.40
CA GLN A 242 -23.47 12.23 -7.76
C GLN A 242 -24.07 11.26 -8.79
N GLY A 243 -24.96 10.36 -8.37
CA GLY A 243 -25.59 9.37 -9.24
C GLY A 243 -24.69 8.17 -9.60
N ILE A 244 -23.46 8.11 -9.07
CA ILE A 244 -22.50 7.05 -9.39
C ILE A 244 -22.77 5.85 -8.45
N PRO A 245 -23.05 4.65 -8.98
CA PRO A 245 -23.17 3.42 -8.20
C PRO A 245 -21.85 3.09 -7.49
N THR A 246 -21.94 2.61 -6.26
CA THR A 246 -20.79 2.18 -5.45
C THR A 246 -20.56 0.68 -5.50
N GLU A 247 -21.44 -0.07 -6.15
CA GLU A 247 -21.25 -1.50 -6.39
C GLU A 247 -20.16 -1.72 -7.43
N THR A 248 -19.37 -2.77 -7.24
CA THR A 248 -18.44 -3.20 -8.30
C THR A 248 -19.25 -3.80 -9.44
N PRO A 249 -19.12 -3.28 -10.67
CA PRO A 249 -19.93 -3.75 -11.79
C PRO A 249 -19.55 -5.20 -12.15
N LYS A 250 -20.57 -6.02 -12.36
CA LYS A 250 -20.43 -7.41 -12.82
C LYS A 250 -20.24 -7.46 -14.34
N GLY A 251 -19.50 -8.44 -14.83
CA GLY A 251 -19.29 -8.64 -16.26
C GLY A 251 -17.85 -9.03 -16.61
N GLU A 252 -17.55 -8.92 -17.90
CA GLU A 252 -16.21 -9.16 -18.45
C GLU A 252 -15.55 -7.84 -18.80
N PHE A 253 -14.33 -7.68 -18.33
CA PHE A 253 -13.54 -6.46 -18.47
C PHE A 253 -12.09 -6.79 -18.82
N ARG A 254 -11.29 -5.76 -19.02
CA ARG A 254 -9.84 -5.86 -19.19
C ARG A 254 -9.15 -4.74 -18.47
N ILE A 255 -7.99 -5.07 -17.90
CA ILE A 255 -7.11 -4.03 -17.37
C ILE A 255 -6.65 -3.14 -18.53
N PHE A 256 -6.92 -1.84 -18.45
CA PHE A 256 -6.55 -0.89 -19.50
C PHE A 256 -5.50 0.13 -19.08
N SER A 257 -5.30 0.33 -17.78
CA SER A 257 -4.31 1.25 -17.22
C SER A 257 -3.74 0.72 -15.92
N LYS A 258 -2.44 0.92 -15.72
CA LYS A 258 -1.68 0.54 -14.53
C LYS A 258 -0.80 1.69 -14.07
N MET A 259 -0.83 1.98 -12.76
CA MET A 259 0.00 3.01 -12.12
C MET A 259 0.49 2.51 -10.75
N PRO A 260 1.80 2.57 -10.44
CA PRO A 260 2.33 2.11 -9.15
C PRO A 260 1.90 3.02 -7.99
N ASN A 261 1.58 4.29 -8.29
CA ASN A 261 0.86 5.19 -7.39
C ASN A 261 -0.28 5.88 -8.12
N LYS A 262 -1.35 6.19 -7.38
CA LYS A 262 -2.47 6.97 -7.86
C LYS A 262 -3.03 7.84 -6.75
N HIS A 263 -3.31 9.10 -7.04
CA HIS A 263 -4.18 9.94 -6.23
C HIS A 263 -5.64 9.58 -6.53
N MET A 264 -6.36 9.10 -5.52
CA MET A 264 -7.79 8.79 -5.64
C MET A 264 -8.63 9.78 -4.81
N GLY A 265 -9.71 10.27 -5.42
CA GLY A 265 -10.61 11.26 -4.82
C GLY A 265 -10.30 12.71 -5.20
N SER A 266 -10.79 13.65 -4.40
CA SER A 266 -10.60 15.09 -4.59
C SER A 266 -9.11 15.47 -4.45
N VAL A 267 -8.67 16.46 -5.22
CA VAL A 267 -7.33 17.05 -5.09
C VAL A 267 -7.20 17.82 -3.77
N THR A 268 -8.30 18.40 -3.28
CA THR A 268 -8.40 19.05 -1.97
C THR A 268 -9.00 18.06 -0.96
N GLY A 269 -8.21 17.69 0.06
CA GLY A 269 -8.59 16.70 1.07
C GLY A 269 -8.58 17.27 2.47
N ASN A 270 -9.25 18.39 2.69
CA ASN A 270 -9.50 18.87 4.06
C ASN A 270 -10.58 17.97 4.71
N PRO A 271 -10.54 17.69 6.01
CA PRO A 271 -11.64 17.10 6.79
C PRO A 271 -13.06 17.51 6.36
N ASP A 272 -13.28 18.79 6.03
CA ASP A 272 -14.57 19.30 5.55
C ASP A 272 -15.05 18.65 4.22
N ALA A 273 -14.11 18.16 3.41
CA ALA A 273 -14.41 17.43 2.19
C ALA A 273 -14.96 16.02 2.50
N GLU A 274 -14.45 15.34 3.54
CA GLU A 274 -14.95 14.02 3.96
C GLU A 274 -16.40 14.08 4.46
N GLU A 275 -16.76 15.14 5.20
CA GLU A 275 -18.14 15.36 5.63
C GLU A 275 -19.11 15.56 4.44
N ARG A 276 -18.60 16.01 3.30
CA ARG A 276 -19.36 16.18 2.06
C ARG A 276 -19.29 14.96 1.13
N GLY A 277 -18.64 13.87 1.57
CA GLY A 277 -18.45 12.64 0.80
C GLY A 277 -17.21 12.62 -0.11
N GLY A 278 -16.34 13.62 -0.03
CA GLY A 278 -15.07 13.70 -0.74
C GLY A 278 -13.92 13.14 0.10
N PHE A 279 -13.05 12.33 -0.50
CA PHE A 279 -11.82 11.87 0.12
C PHE A 279 -10.64 12.30 -0.74
N SER A 280 -9.44 12.39 -0.18
CA SER A 280 -8.20 12.59 -0.93
C SER A 280 -7.19 11.58 -0.42
N LEU A 281 -6.87 10.61 -1.27
CA LEU A 281 -5.97 9.51 -0.96
C LEU A 281 -4.79 9.63 -1.92
N PRO A 282 -3.76 10.44 -1.59
CA PRO A 282 -2.54 10.49 -2.39
C PRO A 282 -1.75 9.19 -2.21
N GLY A 283 -1.14 8.72 -3.30
CA GLY A 283 -0.22 7.59 -3.25
C GLY A 283 -0.87 6.22 -3.01
N VAL A 284 -2.12 6.03 -3.47
CA VAL A 284 -2.76 4.70 -3.49
C VAL A 284 -1.89 3.74 -4.31
N PRO A 285 -1.38 2.67 -3.69
CA PRO A 285 -0.35 1.86 -4.30
C PRO A 285 -0.92 0.81 -5.27
N TRP A 286 -0.15 0.49 -6.32
CA TRP A 286 -0.34 -0.67 -7.20
C TRP A 286 -1.72 -0.72 -7.88
N THR A 287 -2.10 0.37 -8.54
CA THR A 287 -3.43 0.54 -9.13
C THR A 287 -3.52 -0.08 -10.53
N CYS A 288 -4.55 -0.90 -10.79
CA CYS A 288 -4.88 -1.48 -12.09
C CYS A 288 -6.35 -1.21 -12.43
N PHE A 289 -6.61 -0.26 -13.35
CA PHE A 289 -7.97 0.09 -13.79
C PHE A 289 -8.51 -0.92 -14.80
N PHE A 290 -9.77 -1.30 -14.65
CA PHE A 290 -10.45 -2.23 -15.54
C PHE A 290 -11.87 -1.81 -15.96
N VAL A 291 -12.41 -0.72 -15.40
CA VAL A 291 -13.67 -0.09 -15.87
C VAL A 291 -13.46 1.40 -16.07
N ASP A 292 -13.99 1.95 -17.16
CA ASP A 292 -13.81 3.35 -17.57
C ASP A 292 -14.38 4.37 -16.56
N THR A 293 -15.29 3.94 -15.68
CA THR A 293 -15.79 4.75 -14.55
C THR A 293 -14.75 4.97 -13.44
N GLY A 294 -13.56 4.39 -13.55
CA GLY A 294 -12.47 4.52 -12.59
C GLY A 294 -12.37 3.35 -11.60
N VAL A 295 -13.10 2.26 -11.83
CA VAL A 295 -13.00 1.06 -10.97
C VAL A 295 -11.67 0.35 -11.23
N ALA A 296 -10.94 0.09 -10.14
CA ALA A 296 -9.61 -0.50 -10.18
C ALA A 296 -9.40 -1.54 -9.08
N PHE A 297 -8.41 -2.42 -9.31
CA PHE A 297 -7.70 -3.11 -8.23
C PHE A 297 -6.65 -2.17 -7.66
N HIS A 298 -6.50 -2.11 -6.34
CA HIS A 298 -5.41 -1.35 -5.71
C HIS A 298 -5.13 -1.79 -4.27
N GLY A 299 -3.95 -1.45 -3.77
CA GLY A 299 -3.60 -1.61 -2.37
C GLY A 299 -4.39 -0.64 -1.49
N THR A 300 -4.77 -1.10 -0.31
CA THR A 300 -5.65 -0.36 0.61
C THR A 300 -5.03 -0.26 1.99
N TYR A 301 -4.56 0.94 2.34
CA TYR A 301 -3.90 1.21 3.63
C TYR A 301 -4.87 1.70 4.73
N TRP A 302 -6.12 2.01 4.38
CA TRP A 302 -7.11 2.62 5.28
C TRP A 302 -8.07 1.63 5.97
N HIS A 303 -7.93 0.33 5.71
CA HIS A 303 -8.63 -0.72 6.45
C HIS A 303 -7.95 -2.10 6.29
N ASN A 304 -8.24 -3.03 7.20
CA ASN A 304 -7.80 -4.43 7.14
C ASN A 304 -9.00 -5.40 7.13
N ASN A 305 -10.13 -5.00 6.54
CA ASN A 305 -11.39 -5.75 6.60
C ASN A 305 -11.69 -6.59 5.34
N PHE A 306 -10.66 -7.22 4.77
CA PHE A 306 -10.80 -8.01 3.54
C PHE A 306 -11.69 -9.24 3.74
N GLY A 307 -12.58 -9.51 2.78
CA GLY A 307 -13.61 -10.55 2.88
C GLY A 307 -15.03 -10.02 3.08
N VAL A 308 -15.22 -8.70 3.09
CA VAL A 308 -16.53 -8.03 3.10
C VAL A 308 -16.49 -6.75 2.25
N TRP A 309 -17.64 -6.30 1.75
CA TRP A 309 -17.76 -5.05 0.99
C TRP A 309 -17.34 -3.84 1.82
N MET A 310 -16.51 -2.96 1.25
CA MET A 310 -15.98 -1.78 1.95
C MET A 310 -15.76 -0.55 1.03
N SER A 311 -15.69 -0.73 -0.29
CA SER A 311 -15.27 0.33 -1.21
C SER A 311 -16.46 1.05 -1.87
N HIS A 312 -16.16 2.06 -2.68
CA HIS A 312 -17.11 2.77 -3.55
C HIS A 312 -17.04 2.29 -5.01
N GLY A 313 -16.64 1.04 -5.24
CA GLY A 313 -16.64 0.40 -6.56
C GLY A 313 -15.35 -0.39 -6.81
N CYS A 314 -14.20 0.14 -6.39
CA CYS A 314 -12.90 -0.53 -6.52
C CYS A 314 -12.83 -1.89 -5.80
N VAL A 315 -11.85 -2.70 -6.17
CA VAL A 315 -11.53 -3.95 -5.49
C VAL A 315 -10.32 -3.69 -4.59
N ASN A 316 -10.59 -3.45 -3.31
CA ASN A 316 -9.58 -3.17 -2.30
C ASN A 316 -8.82 -4.46 -1.96
N MET A 317 -7.49 -4.38 -1.97
CA MET A 317 -6.59 -5.50 -1.69
C MET A 317 -5.57 -5.12 -0.59
N ARG A 318 -4.93 -6.10 0.03
CA ARG A 318 -3.70 -5.82 0.81
C ARG A 318 -2.65 -5.22 -0.14
N ASN A 319 -1.78 -4.36 0.37
CA ASN A 319 -0.76 -3.71 -0.46
C ASN A 319 0.16 -4.74 -1.14
N GLU A 320 0.53 -5.81 -0.44
CA GLU A 320 1.31 -6.93 -0.99
C GLU A 320 0.58 -7.70 -2.10
N ASP A 321 -0.71 -7.99 -1.92
CA ASP A 321 -1.55 -8.67 -2.90
C ASP A 321 -1.73 -7.81 -4.16
N ALA A 322 -1.95 -6.50 -3.98
CA ALA A 322 -2.05 -5.54 -5.07
C ALA A 322 -0.73 -5.41 -5.85
N LYS A 323 0.41 -5.39 -5.14
CA LYS A 323 1.75 -5.38 -5.76
C LYS A 323 1.96 -6.64 -6.59
N TRP A 324 1.60 -7.81 -6.06
CA TRP A 324 1.67 -9.07 -6.80
C TRP A 324 0.84 -9.01 -8.08
N LEU A 325 -0.43 -8.60 -7.99
CA LEU A 325 -1.34 -8.50 -9.13
C LEU A 325 -0.84 -7.46 -10.15
N PHE A 326 -0.36 -6.30 -9.71
CA PHE A 326 0.22 -5.27 -10.55
C PHE A 326 1.41 -5.79 -11.35
N ARG A 327 2.31 -6.54 -10.71
CA ARG A 327 3.48 -7.10 -11.39
C ARG A 327 3.08 -8.21 -12.38
N TRP A 328 2.07 -9.02 -12.03
CA TRP A 328 1.66 -10.17 -12.83
C TRP A 328 0.78 -9.82 -14.04
N THR A 329 -0.08 -8.82 -13.92
CA THR A 329 -1.05 -8.46 -14.96
C THR A 329 -0.41 -7.70 -16.13
N THR A 330 -1.08 -7.78 -17.29
CA THR A 330 -0.80 -6.96 -18.47
C THR A 330 -1.75 -5.74 -18.53
N PRO A 331 -1.39 -4.62 -19.21
CA PRO A 331 -0.15 -4.40 -19.96
C PRO A 331 1.10 -4.49 -19.08
N VAL A 332 2.18 -5.03 -19.64
CA VAL A 332 3.45 -5.17 -18.90
C VAL A 332 3.94 -3.78 -18.51
N TYR A 333 4.24 -3.60 -17.23
CA TYR A 333 4.81 -2.34 -16.73
C TYR A 333 6.32 -2.37 -17.01
N GLU A 334 6.76 -1.62 -18.01
CA GLU A 334 8.12 -1.69 -18.54
C GLU A 334 9.11 -0.96 -17.63
N LEU A 335 10.25 -1.62 -17.35
CA LEU A 335 11.35 -1.08 -16.57
C LEU A 335 12.66 -1.17 -17.38
N PRO A 336 13.65 -0.29 -17.12
CA PRO A 336 13.58 0.84 -16.19
C PRO A 336 12.69 1.96 -16.74
N ILE A 337 12.19 2.81 -15.85
CA ILE A 337 11.45 4.02 -16.20
C ILE A 337 12.40 4.99 -16.92
N LYS A 338 11.95 5.57 -18.04
CA LYS A 338 12.77 6.46 -18.87
C LYS A 338 12.25 7.89 -18.86
N SER A 339 10.96 8.07 -18.59
CA SER A 339 10.30 9.37 -18.57
C SER A 339 9.07 9.35 -17.67
N ARG A 340 8.57 10.53 -17.28
CA ARG A 340 7.29 10.67 -16.56
C ARG A 340 6.09 10.08 -17.31
N ARG A 341 6.17 9.95 -18.63
CA ARG A 341 5.11 9.31 -19.44
C ARG A 341 4.99 7.81 -19.14
N ASP A 342 6.05 7.19 -18.63
CA ASP A 342 6.07 5.77 -18.28
C ASP A 342 5.48 5.51 -16.88
N TRP A 343 5.14 6.55 -16.11
CA TRP A 343 4.47 6.41 -14.81
C TRP A 343 3.11 5.72 -14.93
N GLU A 344 2.42 5.91 -16.06
CA GLU A 344 1.19 5.20 -16.42
C GLU A 344 1.45 4.25 -17.59
N ARG A 345 1.05 2.99 -17.45
CA ARG A 345 1.03 2.05 -18.57
C ARG A 345 -0.40 1.77 -19.00
N ARG A 346 -0.73 2.16 -20.24
CA ARG A 346 -2.01 1.83 -20.87
C ARG A 346 -1.88 0.72 -21.91
N GLY A 347 -2.96 0.00 -22.17
CA GLY A 347 -3.00 -1.02 -23.22
C GLY A 347 -4.17 -1.97 -23.08
N PHE A 348 -4.26 -2.97 -23.95
CA PHE A 348 -5.28 -4.01 -23.87
C PHE A 348 -4.77 -5.17 -23.00
N GLY A 349 -5.04 -5.09 -21.71
CA GLY A 349 -4.44 -5.95 -20.70
C GLY A 349 -5.20 -7.24 -20.38
N THR A 350 -4.90 -7.77 -19.19
CA THR A 350 -5.40 -9.07 -18.69
C THR A 350 -6.91 -9.06 -18.58
N ARG A 351 -7.55 -10.19 -18.94
CA ARG A 351 -9.01 -10.34 -18.82
C ARG A 351 -9.41 -10.39 -17.35
N VAL A 352 -10.51 -9.72 -17.02
CA VAL A 352 -11.09 -9.67 -15.69
C VAL A 352 -12.54 -10.13 -15.79
N ILE A 353 -12.95 -11.08 -14.96
CA ILE A 353 -14.34 -11.49 -14.82
C ILE A 353 -14.80 -11.14 -13.41
N VAL A 354 -15.88 -10.38 -13.30
CA VAL A 354 -16.51 -10.02 -12.03
C VAL A 354 -17.89 -10.68 -11.98
N LYS A 355 -18.12 -11.53 -10.97
CA LYS A 355 -19.35 -12.31 -10.80
C LYS A 355 -20.01 -12.09 -9.44
#